data_AF-A0A536TPU4-F1
#
_entry.id   AF-A0A536TPU4-F1
#
_cell.length_a   1.000
_cell.length_b   1.000
_cell.length_c   1.000
_cell.angle_alpha   90.00
_cell.angle_beta   90.00
_cell.angle_gamma   90.00
#
_symmetry.space_group_name_H-M   'P 1'
#
loop_
_entity.id
_entity.type
_entity.pdbx_description
1 polymer ?
#
loop_
_entity_poly.entity_id
_entity_poly.type
_entity_poly.pdbx_seq_one_letter_code
_entity_poly.pdbx_strand_id
1 'polypeptide(L)' 'VARPRQVAMALAKELTQLSLPEIGSNFGGRDHTTVLHACRQIAKLRESVPEISHDVNFLLQVLRN' A
#
# COMPACT_ATOMS: atom_id res chain seq x y z
N VAL A 1 -3.10 -3.72 -14.25
CA VAL A 1 -2.84 -2.60 -13.30
C VAL A 1 -2.81 -3.10 -11.84
N ALA A 2 -1.72 -3.76 -11.42
CA ALA A 2 -1.61 -4.36 -10.07
C ALA A 2 -0.79 -3.49 -9.08
N ARG A 3 0.33 -2.91 -9.55
CA ARG A 3 1.26 -2.13 -8.70
C ARG A 3 0.64 -0.88 -8.05
N PRO A 4 -0.11 -0.01 -8.76
CA PRO A 4 -0.75 1.15 -8.11
C PRO A 4 -1.71 0.76 -6.98
N ARG A 5 -2.42 -0.36 -7.14
CA ARG A 5 -3.32 -0.88 -6.10
C ARG A 5 -2.55 -1.37 -4.88
N GLN A 6 -1.44 -2.07 -5.10
CA GLN A 6 -0.61 -2.55 -3.99
C GLN A 6 -0.01 -1.37 -3.21
N VAL A 7 0.42 -0.32 -3.92
CA VAL A 7 0.86 0.95 -3.30
C VAL A 7 -0.27 1.56 -2.46
N ALA A 8 -1.46 1.70 -3.03
CA ALA A 8 -2.61 2.26 -2.30
C ALA A 8 -2.99 1.45 -1.05
N MET A 9 -2.93 0.12 -1.11
CA MET A 9 -3.16 -0.75 0.05
C MET A 9 -2.09 -0.56 1.14
N ALA A 10 -0.81 -0.47 0.76
CA ALA A 10 0.28 -0.23 1.69
C ALA A 10 0.16 1.14 2.35
N LEU A 11 -0.17 2.19 1.57
CA LEU A 11 -0.42 3.54 2.08
C LEU A 11 -1.62 3.56 3.04
N ALA A 12 -2.73 2.90 2.71
CA ALA A 12 -3.87 2.80 3.60
C ALA A 12 -3.51 2.14 4.94
N LYS A 13 -2.63 1.12 4.92
CA LYS A 13 -2.16 0.47 6.15
C LYS A 13 -1.26 1.37 7.00
N GLU A 14 -0.46 2.24 6.38
CA GLU A 14 0.45 3.18 7.06
C GLU A 14 -0.26 4.44 7.57
N LEU A 15 -1.24 4.94 6.82
CA LEU A 15 -1.89 6.23 7.08
C LEU A 15 -3.19 6.13 7.89
N THR A 16 -3.71 4.92 8.12
CA THR A 16 -4.98 4.72 8.83
C THR A 16 -4.89 3.64 9.91
N GLN A 17 -5.89 3.62 10.79
CA GLN A 17 -6.03 2.57 11.82
C GLN A 17 -6.80 1.34 11.30
N LEU A 18 -7.14 1.28 10.00
CA LEU A 18 -7.89 0.16 9.44
C LEU A 18 -7.10 -1.15 9.55
N SER A 19 -7.83 -2.21 9.85
CA SER A 19 -7.35 -3.59 9.81
C SER A 19 -7.18 -4.08 8.36
N LEU A 20 -6.41 -5.16 8.17
CA LEU A 20 -6.22 -5.76 6.84
C LEU A 20 -7.54 -6.20 6.18
N PRO A 21 -8.52 -6.80 6.90
CA PRO A 21 -9.84 -7.09 6.34
C PRO A 21 -10.60 -5.83 5.90
N GLU A 22 -10.60 -4.77 6.71
CA GLU A 22 -11.29 -3.52 6.36
C GLU A 22 -10.68 -2.86 5.14
N ILE A 23 -9.35 -2.84 5.02
CA ILE A 23 -8.67 -2.39 3.80
C ILE A 23 -9.09 -3.27 2.62
N GLY A 24 -9.04 -4.60 2.76
CA GLY A 24 -9.45 -5.53 1.70
C GLY A 24 -10.87 -5.26 1.19
N SER A 25 -11.82 -5.03 2.10
CA SER A 25 -13.20 -4.65 1.81
C SER A 25 -13.30 -3.37 0.98
N ASN A 26 -12.60 -2.31 1.40
CA ASN A 26 -12.55 -1.02 0.69
C ASN A 26 -11.87 -1.10 -0.69
N PHE A 27 -11.00 -2.10 -0.88
CA PHE A 27 -10.39 -2.40 -2.17
C PHE A 27 -11.18 -3.48 -2.93
N GLY A 28 -12.52 -3.40 -2.94
CA GLY A 28 -13.40 -4.24 -3.74
C GLY A 28 -13.56 -5.67 -3.21
N GLY A 29 -13.69 -5.82 -1.88
CA GLY A 29 -13.96 -7.13 -1.26
C GLY A 29 -12.78 -8.11 -1.32
N ARG A 30 -11.55 -7.61 -1.35
CA ARG A 30 -10.35 -8.47 -1.42
C ARG A 30 -10.06 -9.11 -0.07
N ASP A 31 -9.55 -10.33 -0.11
CA ASP A 31 -9.11 -11.02 1.10
C ASP A 31 -7.96 -10.29 1.79
N HIS A 32 -7.95 -10.31 3.11
CA HIS A 32 -6.94 -9.67 3.94
C HIS A 32 -5.50 -10.14 3.63
N THR A 33 -5.31 -11.38 3.18
CA THR A 33 -4.00 -11.90 2.74
C THR A 33 -3.51 -11.21 1.46
N THR A 34 -4.42 -10.71 0.61
CA THR A 34 -4.07 -9.91 -0.56
C THR A 34 -3.48 -8.57 -0.14
N VAL A 35 -4.04 -7.96 0.90
CA VAL A 35 -3.52 -6.71 1.49
C VAL A 35 -2.16 -6.97 2.14
N LEU A 36 -2.03 -8.06 2.91
CA LEU A 36 -0.76 -8.47 3.51
C LEU A 36 0.33 -8.66 2.44
N HIS A 37 0.01 -9.36 1.36
CA HIS A 37 0.92 -9.57 0.24
C HIS A 37 1.29 -8.23 -0.42
N ALA A 38 0.33 -7.34 -0.64
CA ALA A 38 0.59 -6.00 -1.17
C ALA A 38 1.58 -5.22 -0.29
N CYS A 39 1.37 -5.17 1.03
CA CYS A 39 2.26 -4.48 1.96
C CYS A 39 3.69 -5.04 1.90
N ARG A 40 3.85 -6.37 1.94
CA ARG A 40 5.17 -7.03 1.84
C ARG A 40 5.85 -6.77 0.49
N GLN A 41 5.09 -6.83 -0.60
CA GLN A 41 5.59 -6.59 -1.94
C GLN A 41 6.08 -5.14 -2.11
N ILE A 42 5.32 -4.16 -1.60
CA ILE A 42 5.73 -2.75 -1.66
C ILE A 42 6.94 -2.49 -0.76
N ALA A 43 7.02 -3.07 0.44
CA ALA A 43 8.21 -2.95 1.29
C ALA A 43 9.47 -3.44 0.57
N LYS A 44 9.44 -4.65 -0.02
CA LYS A 44 10.54 -5.20 -0.81
C LYS A 44 10.92 -4.33 -2.02
N LEU A 45 9.92 -3.77 -2.71
CA LEU A 45 10.16 -2.92 -3.87
C LEU A 45 10.77 -1.57 -3.49
N ARG A 46 10.44 -1.00 -2.33
CA ARG A 46 11.06 0.23 -1.83
C ARG A 46 12.55 0.04 -1.50
N GLU A 47 12.98 -1.17 -1.17
CA GLU A 47 14.39 -1.50 -0.93
C GLU A 47 15.18 -1.69 -2.22
N SER A 48 14.54 -2.14 -3.30
CA SER A 48 15.22 -2.59 -4.53
C SER A 48 15.01 -1.69 -5.75
N VAL A 49 14.00 -0.82 -5.73
CA VAL A 49 13.64 0.05 -6.86
C VAL A 49 13.55 1.50 -6.35
N PRO A 50 14.59 2.33 -6.57
CA PRO A 50 14.64 3.71 -6.08
C PRO A 50 13.43 4.56 -6.47
N GLU A 51 12.92 4.38 -7.69
CA GLU A 51 11.76 5.10 -8.22
C GLU A 51 10.50 4.79 -7.42
N ILE A 52 10.30 3.53 -6.99
CA ILE A 52 9.15 3.16 -6.16
C ILE A 52 9.27 3.75 -4.76
N SER A 53 10.48 3.79 -4.21
CA SER A 53 10.72 4.44 -2.92
C SER A 53 10.39 5.93 -2.99
N HIS A 54 10.87 6.61 -4.03
CA HIS A 54 10.57 8.01 -4.29
C HIS A 54 9.05 8.26 -4.42
N ASP A 55 8.37 7.51 -5.27
CA ASP A 55 6.93 7.67 -5.50
C ASP A 55 6.10 7.44 -4.22
N VAL A 56 6.42 6.39 -3.45
CA VAL A 56 5.71 6.11 -2.18
C VAL A 56 5.96 7.22 -1.17
N ASN A 57 7.19 7.70 -1.03
CA ASN A 57 7.52 8.79 -0.10
C ASN A 57 6.84 10.10 -0.49
N PHE A 58 6.81 10.41 -1.79
CA PHE A 58 6.09 11.57 -2.31
C PHE A 58 4.59 11.48 -1.99
N LEU A 59 3.96 10.34 -2.27
CA LEU A 59 2.54 10.13 -1.95
C LEU A 59 2.26 10.23 -0.44
N LEU A 60 3.14 9.70 0.42
CA LEU A 60 3.02 9.84 1.87
C LEU A 60 3.07 11.30 2.30
N GLN A 61 3.94 12.11 1.70
CA GLN A 61 4.02 13.54 1.99
C GLN A 61 2.77 14.29 1.52
N VAL A 62 2.26 13.99 0.32
CA VAL A 62 1.05 14.62 -0.22
C VAL A 62 -0.20 14.27 0.59
N LEU A 63 -0.32 13.02 1.07
CA LEU A 63 -1.52 12.53 1.78
C LEU A 63 -1.53 12.84 3.28
N ARG A 64 -0.39 13.24 3.87
CA ARG A 64 -0.30 13.67 5.27
C ARG A 64 -0.62 15.14 5.49
N ASN A 65 -0.61 15.94 4.42
CA ASN A 65 -1.01 17.34 4.41
C ASN A 65 -2.49 17.48 4.06
#